data_AF-A0A6N6T388-F1
#
_entry.id   AF-A0A6N6T388-F1
#
_cell.length_a   1.000
_cell.length_b   1.000
_cell.length_c   1.000
_cell.angle_alpha   90.00
_cell.angle_beta   90.00
_cell.angle_gamma   90.00
#
_symmetry.space_group_name_H-M   'P 1'
#
loop_
_entity.id
_entity.type
_entity.pdbx_description
1 polymer ?
#
loop_
_entity_poly.entity_id
_entity_poly.type
_entity_poly.pdbx_seq_one_letter_code
_entity_poly.pdbx_strand_id
1 'polypeptide(L)'
;MTAVKVTSPEADGGAGAGSRRERRLTDFHPAYRRYVRDLTCCSPALEDLADSFPAMLFALATGYGTPESRERAFGRVCDGAPLREAADALGLPWWLRKLPPQAFTAPLSPLPNDPDFAFRISSLVPRDTRLAPEWFNRVSHACEACGSEYALWLGRQPDLHSLADDHFAFMAAWSWFSSRPGLLGHRLLRRPWSAEMSLKRAREELSAWRERLRLIEWLGLGIESPWLADGTASGFDFVALRTVHDFIAESEALDNCLDQYADQLNSGVTAVFSIRKGARRVACVEIGLHEEEATMPTIVQLRGLRNRRVPPEIWQATFGWLGGQRLEPLSPERHAPAQVRRIQARRKLWGPYLAFLSGTRHEHPFRHVISKRSGVRRTVRRRAPTRLQAAPRLERTMVPARR
;
A
#
# COMPACT_ATOMS: atom_id res chain seq x y z
N MET A 1 -3.64 -56.26 -70.15
CA MET A 1 -4.51 -55.52 -69.20
C MET A 1 -3.71 -55.32 -67.91
N THR A 2 -3.12 -54.14 -67.73
CA THR A 2 -2.55 -53.75 -66.43
C THR A 2 -2.63 -52.22 -66.37
N ALA A 3 -3.54 -51.73 -65.53
CA ALA A 3 -3.91 -50.33 -65.44
C ALA A 3 -2.83 -49.53 -64.70
N VAL A 4 -2.37 -48.45 -65.33
CA VAL A 4 -1.53 -47.42 -64.73
C VAL A 4 -2.40 -46.62 -63.75
N LYS A 5 -2.02 -46.61 -62.46
CA LYS A 5 -2.64 -45.76 -61.45
C LYS A 5 -1.72 -44.57 -61.19
N VAL A 6 -2.01 -43.46 -61.85
CA VAL A 6 -1.44 -42.15 -61.53
C VAL A 6 -2.13 -41.65 -60.26
N THR A 7 -1.39 -41.56 -59.17
CA THR A 7 -1.82 -40.84 -57.96
C THR A 7 -1.19 -39.45 -57.98
N SER A 8 -1.99 -38.44 -58.31
CA SER A 8 -1.66 -37.03 -58.08
C SER A 8 -1.63 -36.72 -56.57
N PRO A 9 -0.72 -35.85 -56.09
CA PRO A 9 -0.67 -35.42 -54.70
C PRO A 9 -1.43 -34.10 -54.55
N GLU A 10 -2.73 -34.14 -54.26
CA GLU A 10 -3.47 -32.96 -53.83
C GLU A 10 -4.41 -33.34 -52.69
N ALA A 11 -3.99 -33.09 -51.45
CA ALA A 11 -4.83 -32.69 -50.30
C ALA A 11 -4.05 -32.86 -48.98
N ASP A 12 -3.22 -31.88 -48.59
CA ASP A 12 -2.71 -31.80 -47.21
C ASP A 12 -2.56 -30.35 -46.67
N GLY A 13 -3.28 -29.39 -47.27
CA GLY A 13 -3.23 -27.97 -46.86
C GLY A 13 -4.25 -27.54 -45.79
N GLY A 14 -5.29 -28.35 -45.55
CA GLY A 14 -6.47 -27.95 -44.75
C GLY A 14 -6.36 -28.19 -43.25
N ALA A 15 -5.67 -29.25 -42.81
CA ALA A 15 -5.58 -29.63 -41.40
C ALA A 15 -4.71 -28.65 -40.56
N GLY A 16 -3.81 -27.91 -41.20
CA GLY A 16 -2.90 -26.96 -40.53
C GLY A 16 -3.50 -25.57 -40.27
N ALA A 17 -4.49 -25.12 -41.05
CA ALA A 17 -5.05 -23.78 -40.89
C ALA A 17 -6.04 -23.70 -39.72
N GLY A 18 -6.98 -24.65 -39.64
CA GLY A 18 -7.96 -24.71 -38.55
C GLY A 18 -7.32 -24.98 -37.18
N SER A 19 -6.29 -25.82 -37.12
CA SER A 19 -5.54 -26.11 -35.89
C SER A 19 -4.69 -24.91 -35.41
N ARG A 20 -4.07 -24.16 -36.33
CA ARG A 20 -3.36 -22.90 -36.01
C ARG A 20 -4.31 -21.83 -35.49
N ARG A 21 -5.46 -21.67 -36.13
CA ARG A 21 -6.51 -20.73 -35.71
C ARG A 21 -7.01 -21.04 -34.31
N GLU A 22 -7.36 -22.29 -34.03
CA GLU A 22 -7.84 -22.69 -32.71
C GLU A 22 -6.77 -22.44 -31.63
N ARG A 23 -5.49 -22.77 -31.92
CA ARG A 23 -4.38 -22.49 -31.01
C ARG A 23 -4.26 -21.00 -30.67
N ARG A 24 -4.26 -20.12 -31.67
CA ARG A 24 -4.22 -18.65 -31.50
C ARG A 24 -5.34 -18.15 -30.60
N LEU A 25 -6.55 -18.67 -30.78
CA LEU A 25 -7.72 -18.29 -29.96
C LEU A 25 -7.64 -18.81 -28.53
N THR A 26 -7.09 -20.02 -28.33
CA THR A 26 -6.97 -20.61 -26.98
C THR A 26 -5.97 -19.88 -26.09
N ASP A 27 -5.00 -19.18 -26.68
CA ASP A 27 -3.98 -18.42 -25.93
C ASP A 27 -4.53 -17.14 -25.28
N PHE A 28 -5.67 -16.62 -25.73
CA PHE A 28 -6.36 -15.52 -25.04
C PHE A 28 -7.09 -16.00 -23.79
N HIS A 29 -7.27 -15.09 -22.83
CA HIS A 29 -7.98 -15.37 -21.59
C HIS A 29 -9.42 -15.87 -21.86
N PRO A 30 -9.90 -16.95 -21.19
CA PRO A 30 -11.18 -17.62 -21.50
C PRO A 30 -12.39 -16.68 -21.62
N ALA A 31 -12.45 -15.65 -20.76
CA ALA A 31 -13.54 -14.68 -20.76
C ALA A 31 -13.64 -13.84 -22.04
N TYR A 32 -12.57 -13.72 -22.82
CA TYR A 32 -12.51 -12.86 -24.01
C TYR A 32 -12.41 -13.62 -25.34
N ARG A 33 -12.22 -14.94 -25.30
CA ARG A 33 -12.06 -15.77 -26.52
C ARG A 33 -13.22 -15.62 -27.50
N ARG A 34 -14.45 -15.47 -26.98
CA ARG A 34 -15.64 -15.24 -27.82
C ARG A 34 -15.52 -13.94 -28.61
N TYR A 35 -15.20 -12.82 -27.95
CA TYR A 35 -15.08 -11.52 -28.63
C TYR A 35 -13.96 -11.51 -29.67
N VAL A 36 -12.82 -12.14 -29.35
CA VAL A 36 -11.70 -12.28 -30.29
C VAL A 36 -12.10 -13.16 -31.49
N ARG A 37 -12.81 -14.26 -31.25
CA ARG A 37 -13.34 -15.13 -32.32
C ARG A 37 -14.31 -14.37 -33.22
N ASP A 38 -15.27 -13.67 -32.64
CA ASP A 38 -16.30 -12.93 -33.37
C ASP A 38 -15.66 -11.85 -34.27
N LEU A 39 -14.65 -11.13 -33.76
CA LEU A 39 -13.91 -10.13 -34.52
C LEU A 39 -13.05 -10.72 -35.66
N THR A 40 -12.34 -11.82 -35.40
CA THR A 40 -11.44 -12.45 -36.40
C THR A 40 -12.20 -13.17 -37.51
N CYS A 41 -13.49 -13.50 -37.34
CA CYS A 41 -14.33 -14.05 -38.41
C CYS A 41 -14.51 -13.09 -39.59
N CYS A 42 -14.28 -11.78 -39.41
CA CYS A 42 -14.53 -10.77 -40.45
C CYS A 42 -13.38 -10.61 -41.46
N SER A 43 -12.13 -10.95 -41.11
CA SER A 43 -10.97 -10.76 -41.98
C SER A 43 -9.77 -11.61 -41.56
N PRO A 44 -9.09 -12.32 -42.49
CA PRO A 44 -7.83 -13.02 -42.19
C PRO A 44 -6.73 -12.12 -41.63
N ALA A 45 -6.67 -10.84 -42.05
CA ALA A 45 -5.67 -9.88 -41.57
C ALA A 45 -5.81 -9.60 -40.06
N LEU A 46 -7.03 -9.66 -39.52
CA LEU A 46 -7.28 -9.53 -38.08
C LEU A 46 -6.84 -10.79 -37.33
N GLU A 47 -6.95 -11.97 -37.93
CA GLU A 47 -6.50 -13.21 -37.32
C GLU A 47 -4.97 -13.22 -37.15
N ASP A 48 -4.23 -12.67 -38.12
CA ASP A 48 -2.76 -12.57 -38.05
C ASP A 48 -2.26 -11.62 -36.95
N LEU A 49 -3.13 -10.74 -36.43
CA LEU A 49 -2.80 -9.95 -35.25
C LEU A 49 -2.59 -10.80 -34.00
N ALA A 50 -3.19 -11.99 -33.91
CA ALA A 50 -3.02 -12.89 -32.77
C ALA A 50 -1.55 -13.28 -32.54
N ASP A 51 -0.74 -13.31 -33.61
CA ASP A 51 0.70 -13.59 -33.53
C ASP A 51 1.54 -12.30 -33.61
N SER A 52 1.14 -11.36 -34.48
CA SER A 52 1.98 -10.19 -34.82
C SER A 52 1.83 -9.01 -33.87
N PHE A 53 0.63 -8.81 -33.31
CA PHE A 53 0.33 -7.77 -32.32
C PHE A 53 -0.91 -8.13 -31.47
N PRO A 54 -0.79 -9.08 -30.51
CA PRO A 54 -1.92 -9.60 -29.75
C PRO A 54 -2.71 -8.52 -29.00
N ALA A 55 -2.01 -7.49 -28.49
CA ALA A 55 -2.63 -6.39 -27.79
C ALA A 55 -3.61 -5.60 -28.67
N MET A 56 -3.30 -5.41 -29.95
CA MET A 56 -4.16 -4.67 -30.88
C MET A 56 -5.44 -5.46 -31.18
N LEU A 57 -5.31 -6.77 -31.40
CA LEU A 57 -6.48 -7.64 -31.56
C LEU A 57 -7.38 -7.59 -30.32
N PHE A 58 -6.78 -7.70 -29.13
CA PHE A 58 -7.50 -7.62 -27.87
C PHE A 58 -8.18 -6.26 -27.68
N ALA A 59 -7.45 -5.16 -27.95
CA ALA A 59 -7.96 -3.80 -27.85
C ALA A 59 -9.19 -3.57 -28.74
N LEU A 60 -9.14 -4.01 -29.99
CA LEU A 60 -10.27 -3.94 -30.93
C LEU A 60 -11.45 -4.78 -30.41
N ALA A 61 -11.19 -6.01 -29.94
CA ALA A 61 -12.23 -6.93 -29.46
C ALA A 61 -12.92 -6.45 -28.17
N THR A 62 -12.21 -5.73 -27.30
CA THR A 62 -12.75 -5.22 -26.02
C THR A 62 -13.22 -3.76 -26.08
N GLY A 63 -13.21 -3.15 -27.27
CA GLY A 63 -13.73 -1.79 -27.46
C GLY A 63 -12.83 -0.68 -26.90
N TYR A 64 -11.51 -0.87 -26.90
CA TYR A 64 -10.55 0.19 -26.52
C TYR A 64 -10.64 1.39 -27.47
N GLY A 65 -10.40 2.59 -26.94
CA GLY A 65 -10.47 3.86 -27.69
C GLY A 65 -11.90 4.31 -27.99
N THR A 66 -12.03 5.36 -28.81
CA THR A 66 -13.34 5.82 -29.30
C THR A 66 -13.82 4.94 -30.47
N PRO A 67 -15.14 4.87 -30.75
CA PRO A 67 -15.65 4.14 -31.90
C PRO A 67 -14.96 4.51 -33.22
N GLU A 68 -14.70 5.80 -33.45
CA GLU A 68 -14.07 6.33 -34.67
C GLU A 68 -12.59 5.93 -34.76
N SER A 69 -11.87 5.96 -33.63
CA SER A 69 -10.48 5.49 -33.60
C SER A 69 -10.37 4.00 -33.91
N ARG A 70 -11.33 3.21 -33.40
CA ARG A 70 -11.41 1.77 -33.58
C ARG A 70 -11.75 1.41 -35.02
N GLU A 71 -12.71 2.10 -35.62
CA GLU A 71 -13.09 1.92 -37.03
C GLU A 71 -11.92 2.25 -37.97
N ARG A 72 -11.21 3.37 -37.73
CA ARG A 72 -10.01 3.72 -38.51
C ARG A 72 -8.92 2.67 -38.36
N ALA A 73 -8.62 2.23 -37.14
CA ALA A 73 -7.60 1.20 -36.91
C ALA A 73 -7.98 -0.14 -37.54
N PHE A 74 -9.26 -0.52 -37.47
CA PHE A 74 -9.80 -1.71 -38.12
C PHE A 74 -9.62 -1.64 -39.64
N GLY A 75 -10.01 -0.53 -40.27
CA GLY A 75 -9.82 -0.30 -41.70
C GLY A 75 -8.36 -0.44 -42.12
N ARG A 76 -7.44 0.22 -41.39
CA ARG A 76 -5.99 0.15 -41.63
C ARG A 76 -5.46 -1.29 -41.62
N VAL A 77 -5.92 -2.13 -40.68
CA VAL A 77 -5.50 -3.53 -40.63
C VAL A 77 -6.05 -4.31 -41.84
N CYS A 78 -7.33 -4.12 -42.16
CA CYS A 78 -7.95 -4.79 -43.30
C CYS A 78 -7.34 -4.38 -44.64
N ASP A 79 -6.89 -3.13 -44.77
CA ASP A 79 -6.21 -2.58 -45.96
C ASP A 79 -4.73 -3.01 -46.05
N GLY A 80 -4.20 -3.74 -45.06
CA GLY A 80 -2.80 -4.18 -45.03
C GLY A 80 -1.80 -3.06 -44.72
N ALA A 81 -2.24 -1.97 -44.08
CA ALA A 81 -1.36 -0.88 -43.70
C ALA A 81 -0.31 -1.33 -42.65
N PRO A 82 0.81 -0.61 -42.50
CA PRO A 82 1.79 -0.91 -41.46
C PRO A 82 1.16 -0.95 -40.06
N LEU A 83 1.45 -2.00 -39.28
CA LEU A 83 0.88 -2.20 -37.94
C LEU A 83 1.08 -0.99 -37.00
N ARG A 84 2.15 -0.23 -37.21
CA ARG A 84 2.43 1.00 -36.44
C ARG A 84 1.36 2.06 -36.69
N GLU A 85 0.95 2.26 -37.94
CA GLU A 85 -0.09 3.23 -38.30
C GLU A 85 -1.45 2.83 -37.72
N ALA A 86 -1.78 1.54 -37.74
CA ALA A 86 -3.01 1.04 -37.12
C ALA A 86 -3.02 1.24 -35.60
N ALA A 87 -1.87 1.01 -34.94
CA ALA A 87 -1.72 1.23 -33.51
C ALA A 87 -1.80 2.72 -33.14
N ASP A 88 -1.16 3.59 -33.92
CA ASP A 88 -1.21 5.04 -33.73
C ASP A 88 -2.65 5.57 -33.97
N ALA A 89 -3.38 5.04 -34.95
CA ALA A 89 -4.79 5.38 -35.18
C ALA A 89 -5.70 5.02 -34.00
N LEU A 90 -5.38 3.95 -33.28
CA LEU A 90 -6.07 3.49 -32.07
C LEU A 90 -5.57 4.17 -30.77
N GLY A 91 -4.43 4.89 -30.84
CA GLY A 91 -3.74 5.40 -29.65
C GLY A 91 -3.19 4.27 -28.75
N LEU A 92 -2.81 3.14 -29.33
CA LEU A 92 -2.31 1.97 -28.61
C LEU A 92 -0.78 2.02 -28.50
N PRO A 93 -0.20 1.96 -27.28
CA PRO A 93 1.24 2.02 -27.12
C PRO A 93 1.97 0.86 -27.81
N TRP A 94 2.96 1.19 -28.63
CA TRP A 94 3.66 0.21 -29.46
C TRP A 94 4.38 -0.88 -28.67
N TRP A 95 4.84 -0.57 -27.45
CA TRP A 95 5.54 -1.54 -26.59
C TRP A 95 4.67 -2.75 -26.21
N LEU A 96 3.33 -2.60 -26.23
CA LEU A 96 2.40 -3.70 -25.96
C LEU A 96 2.53 -4.84 -26.98
N ARG A 97 3.12 -4.58 -28.15
CA ARG A 97 3.39 -5.61 -29.16
C ARG A 97 4.28 -6.75 -28.64
N LYS A 98 5.11 -6.48 -27.63
CA LYS A 98 5.98 -7.50 -27.02
C LYS A 98 5.26 -8.45 -26.07
N LEU A 99 4.02 -8.15 -25.68
CA LEU A 99 3.28 -8.97 -24.74
C LEU A 99 2.55 -10.11 -25.44
N PRO A 100 2.55 -11.30 -24.84
CA PRO A 100 1.83 -12.45 -25.39
C PRO A 100 0.32 -12.31 -25.15
N PRO A 101 -0.54 -13.03 -25.90
CA PRO A 101 -2.00 -12.97 -25.75
C PRO A 101 -2.50 -13.20 -24.31
N GLN A 102 -1.83 -14.08 -23.56
CA GLN A 102 -2.18 -14.43 -22.18
C GLN A 102 -2.08 -13.22 -21.24
N ALA A 103 -1.28 -12.21 -21.58
CA ALA A 103 -1.09 -11.03 -20.73
C ALA A 103 -2.38 -10.19 -20.55
N PHE A 104 -3.33 -10.32 -21.47
CA PHE A 104 -4.52 -9.49 -21.53
C PHE A 104 -5.71 -10.19 -20.84
N THR A 105 -5.85 -9.92 -19.53
CA THR A 105 -6.86 -10.54 -18.65
C THR A 105 -8.04 -9.63 -18.31
N ALA A 106 -7.98 -8.37 -18.73
CA ALA A 106 -9.03 -7.36 -18.55
C ALA A 106 -8.94 -6.31 -19.66
N PRO A 107 -10.00 -5.53 -19.94
CA PRO A 107 -9.96 -4.47 -20.93
C PRO A 107 -8.81 -3.49 -20.64
N LEU A 108 -8.16 -3.04 -21.71
CA LEU A 108 -7.03 -2.13 -21.60
C LEU A 108 -7.49 -0.76 -21.07
N SER A 109 -6.72 -0.23 -20.13
CA SER A 109 -6.81 1.17 -19.72
C SER A 109 -5.87 2.02 -20.57
N PRO A 110 -6.07 3.35 -20.64
CA PRO A 110 -5.08 4.25 -21.22
C PRO A 110 -3.72 4.06 -20.54
N LEU A 111 -2.69 3.81 -21.34
CA LEU A 111 -1.31 3.58 -20.89
C LEU A 111 -0.38 4.65 -21.48
N PRO A 112 0.75 4.96 -20.82
CA PRO A 112 1.71 5.92 -21.35
C PRO A 112 2.20 5.51 -22.73
N ASN A 113 2.13 6.47 -23.66
CA ASN A 113 2.61 6.31 -25.04
C ASN A 113 3.85 7.18 -25.32
N ASP A 114 4.54 7.65 -24.28
CA ASP A 114 5.77 8.41 -24.49
C ASP A 114 6.92 7.47 -24.91
N PRO A 115 7.83 7.93 -25.80
CA PRO A 115 8.90 7.08 -26.32
C PRO A 115 9.90 6.58 -25.27
N ASP A 116 10.21 7.36 -24.23
CA ASP A 116 11.18 6.96 -23.20
C ASP A 116 10.61 5.83 -22.33
N PHE A 117 9.37 5.99 -21.87
CA PHE A 117 8.67 4.93 -21.15
C PHE A 117 8.53 3.68 -22.01
N ALA A 118 8.09 3.83 -23.27
CA ALA A 118 7.92 2.70 -24.17
C ALA A 118 9.23 1.92 -24.36
N PHE A 119 10.35 2.62 -24.52
CA PHE A 119 11.68 2.00 -24.62
C PHE A 119 12.06 1.27 -23.33
N ARG A 120 11.96 1.94 -22.18
CA ARG A 120 12.35 1.38 -20.87
C ARG A 120 11.47 0.20 -20.49
N ILE A 121 10.14 0.31 -20.58
CA ILE A 121 9.22 -0.77 -20.18
C ILE A 121 9.35 -1.99 -21.10
N SER A 122 9.63 -1.78 -22.39
CA SER A 122 9.86 -2.85 -23.37
C SER A 122 11.05 -3.75 -23.02
N SER A 123 12.01 -3.25 -22.24
CA SER A 123 13.16 -4.03 -21.76
C SER A 123 12.86 -4.84 -20.51
N LEU A 124 11.75 -4.53 -19.83
CA LEU A 124 11.33 -5.11 -18.55
C LEU A 124 10.26 -6.18 -18.70
N VAL A 125 9.74 -6.39 -19.92
CA VAL A 125 8.77 -7.45 -20.21
C VAL A 125 9.38 -8.80 -19.82
N PRO A 126 8.70 -9.61 -18.99
CA PRO A 126 9.21 -10.91 -18.57
C PRO A 126 9.48 -11.83 -19.76
N ARG A 127 10.62 -12.54 -19.72
CA ARG A 127 10.93 -13.57 -20.71
C ARG A 127 10.04 -14.80 -20.55
N ASP A 128 9.64 -15.12 -19.32
CA ASP A 128 8.65 -16.16 -19.03
C ASP A 128 7.24 -15.59 -19.26
N THR A 129 6.58 -16.07 -20.31
CA THR A 129 5.24 -15.62 -20.71
C THR A 129 4.17 -15.94 -19.66
N ARG A 130 4.42 -16.90 -18.75
CA ARG A 130 3.51 -17.22 -17.64
C ARG A 130 3.42 -16.09 -16.62
N LEU A 131 4.46 -15.26 -16.51
CA LEU A 131 4.50 -14.11 -15.60
C LEU A 131 3.93 -12.83 -16.23
N ALA A 132 3.80 -12.80 -17.56
CA ALA A 132 3.32 -11.62 -18.29
C ALA A 132 1.94 -11.09 -17.85
N PRO A 133 0.93 -11.93 -17.52
CA PRO A 133 -0.39 -11.43 -17.11
C PRO A 133 -0.33 -10.65 -15.80
N GLU A 134 0.28 -11.23 -14.75
CA GLU A 134 0.41 -10.60 -13.45
C GLU A 134 1.32 -9.37 -13.53
N TRP A 135 2.45 -9.48 -14.24
CA TRP A 135 3.36 -8.36 -14.47
C TRP A 135 2.65 -7.19 -15.16
N PHE A 136 1.91 -7.46 -16.24
CA PHE A 136 1.23 -6.42 -16.99
C PHE A 136 0.10 -5.77 -16.18
N ASN A 137 -0.65 -6.57 -15.42
CA ASN A 137 -1.67 -6.07 -14.51
C ASN A 137 -1.07 -5.09 -13.49
N ARG A 138 0.03 -5.48 -12.85
CA ARG A 138 0.72 -4.68 -11.83
C ARG A 138 1.33 -3.41 -12.39
N VAL A 139 1.99 -3.47 -13.56
CA VAL A 139 2.54 -2.30 -14.25
C VAL A 139 1.44 -1.33 -14.67
N SER A 140 0.33 -1.85 -15.23
CA SER A 140 -0.80 -1.02 -15.64
C SER A 140 -1.44 -0.33 -14.43
N HIS A 141 -1.68 -1.08 -13.35
CA HIS A 141 -2.17 -0.53 -12.09
C HIS A 141 -1.21 0.54 -11.54
N ALA A 142 0.11 0.32 -11.58
CA ALA A 142 1.08 1.31 -11.15
C ALA A 142 1.05 2.61 -11.98
N CYS A 143 0.80 2.52 -13.28
CA CYS A 143 0.63 3.68 -14.15
C CYS A 143 -0.60 4.49 -13.73
N GLU A 144 -1.75 3.83 -13.53
CA GLU A 144 -3.01 4.47 -13.16
C GLU A 144 -3.00 5.01 -11.72
N ALA A 145 -2.34 4.30 -10.80
CA ALA A 145 -2.38 4.62 -9.37
C ALA A 145 -1.21 5.48 -8.88
N CYS A 146 -0.20 5.74 -9.71
CA CYS A 146 0.94 6.57 -9.30
C CYS A 146 1.57 7.35 -10.46
N GLY A 147 1.87 6.66 -11.56
CA GLY A 147 2.48 7.22 -12.76
C GLY A 147 3.65 6.40 -13.31
N SER A 148 4.21 6.85 -14.43
CA SER A 148 5.19 6.13 -15.25
C SER A 148 6.46 5.72 -14.51
N GLU A 149 7.09 6.62 -13.75
CA GLU A 149 8.36 6.31 -13.06
C GLU A 149 8.20 5.20 -12.01
N TYR A 150 7.09 5.22 -11.26
CA TYR A 150 6.79 4.16 -10.30
C TYR A 150 6.48 2.84 -10.99
N ALA A 151 5.76 2.87 -12.12
CA ALA A 151 5.49 1.68 -12.93
C ALA A 151 6.78 1.05 -13.50
N LEU A 152 7.72 1.86 -13.98
CA LEU A 152 9.03 1.39 -14.44
C LEU A 152 9.87 0.79 -13.31
N TRP A 153 9.89 1.44 -12.15
CA TRP A 153 10.56 0.90 -10.97
C TRP A 153 9.96 -0.45 -10.55
N LEU A 154 8.64 -0.54 -10.54
CA LEU A 154 7.91 -1.74 -10.16
C LEU A 154 8.14 -2.89 -11.16
N GLY A 155 8.11 -2.58 -12.46
CA GLY A 155 8.32 -3.57 -13.52
C GLY A 155 9.70 -4.23 -13.50
N ARG A 156 10.69 -3.62 -12.82
CA ARG A 156 12.03 -4.19 -12.59
C ARG A 156 12.09 -5.19 -11.43
N GLN A 157 11.07 -5.24 -10.57
CA GLN A 157 11.16 -6.02 -9.34
C GLN A 157 10.93 -7.52 -9.62
N PRO A 158 11.84 -8.41 -9.16
CA PRO A 158 11.76 -9.84 -9.46
C PRO A 158 10.54 -10.52 -8.82
N ASP A 159 10.17 -10.09 -7.61
CA ASP A 159 9.12 -10.75 -6.80
C ASP A 159 7.78 -10.03 -6.86
N LEU A 160 7.50 -9.34 -7.97
CA LEU A 160 6.28 -8.52 -8.14
C LEU A 160 4.99 -9.32 -7.89
N HIS A 161 4.97 -10.58 -8.32
CA HIS A 161 3.85 -11.51 -8.18
C HIS A 161 3.57 -11.96 -6.73
N SER A 162 4.52 -11.76 -5.80
CA SER A 162 4.36 -12.14 -4.39
C SER A 162 3.67 -11.06 -3.53
N LEU A 163 3.44 -9.87 -4.08
CA LEU A 163 2.88 -8.75 -3.35
C LEU A 163 1.36 -8.89 -3.22
N ALA A 164 0.86 -8.97 -1.98
CA ALA A 164 -0.56 -8.93 -1.71
C ALA A 164 -1.20 -7.61 -2.19
N ASP A 165 -2.43 -7.67 -2.72
CA ASP A 165 -3.12 -6.54 -3.35
C ASP A 165 -3.25 -5.32 -2.44
N ASP A 166 -3.62 -5.51 -1.18
CA ASP A 166 -3.69 -4.42 -0.19
C ASP A 166 -2.33 -3.73 -0.03
N HIS A 167 -1.25 -4.52 0.02
CA HIS A 167 0.10 -3.98 0.17
C HIS A 167 0.52 -3.19 -1.05
N PHE A 168 0.21 -3.72 -2.24
CA PHE A 168 0.44 -3.07 -3.51
C PHE A 168 -0.29 -1.71 -3.60
N ALA A 169 -1.58 -1.70 -3.26
CA ALA A 169 -2.42 -0.51 -3.28
C ALA A 169 -1.87 0.61 -2.37
N PHE A 170 -1.42 0.25 -1.17
CA PHE A 170 -0.77 1.19 -0.26
C PHE A 170 0.62 1.64 -0.76
N MET A 171 1.37 0.79 -1.46
CA MET A 171 2.68 1.17 -2.01
C MET A 171 2.54 2.20 -3.13
N ALA A 172 1.53 2.05 -4.01
CA ALA A 172 1.20 3.05 -5.01
C ALA A 172 0.80 4.40 -4.37
N ALA A 173 -0.06 4.36 -3.34
CA ALA A 173 -0.46 5.56 -2.61
C ALA A 173 0.73 6.25 -1.92
N TRP A 174 1.59 5.48 -1.25
CA TRP A 174 2.79 5.97 -0.59
C TRP A 174 3.75 6.65 -1.59
N SER A 175 3.99 6.02 -2.73
CA SER A 175 4.79 6.60 -3.82
C SER A 175 4.15 7.87 -4.37
N TRP A 176 2.83 7.89 -4.55
CA TRP A 176 2.10 9.07 -5.02
C TRP A 176 2.19 10.24 -4.03
N PHE A 177 2.08 10.00 -2.73
CA PHE A 177 2.29 11.05 -1.72
C PHE A 177 3.73 11.53 -1.66
N SER A 178 4.71 10.70 -2.03
CA SER A 178 6.13 11.04 -1.98
C SER A 178 6.52 12.23 -2.85
N SER A 179 5.79 12.51 -3.93
CA SER A 179 6.02 13.68 -4.78
C SER A 179 5.19 14.92 -4.42
N ARG A 180 4.48 14.92 -3.28
CA ARG A 180 3.47 15.95 -2.94
C ARG A 180 3.65 16.54 -1.53
N PRO A 181 4.69 17.35 -1.27
CA PRO A 181 5.03 17.85 0.06
C PRO A 181 3.94 18.67 0.77
N GLY A 182 3.02 19.27 0.01
CA GLY A 182 1.89 20.02 0.58
C GLY A 182 0.83 19.16 1.26
N LEU A 183 0.77 17.85 1.00
CA LEU A 183 -0.31 16.98 1.45
C LEU A 183 -0.01 16.30 2.78
N LEU A 184 -1.07 16.02 3.56
CA LEU A 184 -0.95 15.34 4.85
C LEU A 184 -0.24 13.99 4.74
N GLY A 185 -0.56 13.19 3.72
CA GLY A 185 0.08 11.88 3.52
C GLY A 185 1.59 11.97 3.31
N HIS A 186 2.10 13.05 2.71
CA HIS A 186 3.54 13.28 2.55
C HIS A 186 4.23 13.60 3.87
N ARG A 187 3.60 14.42 4.71
CA ARG A 187 4.17 14.84 6.02
C ARG A 187 4.36 13.66 6.98
N LEU A 188 3.69 12.53 6.74
CA LEU A 188 3.85 11.30 7.51
C LEU A 188 5.02 10.45 7.02
N LEU A 189 5.58 10.74 5.86
CA LEU A 189 6.69 9.97 5.30
C LEU A 189 7.93 10.21 6.16
N ARG A 190 8.56 9.12 6.60
CA ARG A 190 9.93 9.20 7.13
C ARG A 190 10.92 9.45 5.99
N ARG A 191 10.69 8.79 4.85
CA ARG A 191 11.46 8.98 3.62
C ARG A 191 10.52 8.90 2.41
N PRO A 192 10.57 9.89 1.50
CA PRO A 192 9.88 9.80 0.22
C PRO A 192 10.42 8.64 -0.63
N TRP A 193 9.53 8.02 -1.40
CA TRP A 193 9.89 7.06 -2.44
C TRP A 193 10.81 7.71 -3.49
N SER A 194 11.70 6.89 -4.06
CA SER A 194 12.55 7.24 -5.20
C SER A 194 12.81 6.01 -6.07
N ALA A 195 13.07 6.21 -7.37
CA ALA A 195 13.36 5.12 -8.31
C ALA A 195 14.62 4.30 -7.94
N GLU A 196 15.55 4.87 -7.18
CA GLU A 196 16.77 4.18 -6.70
C GLU A 196 16.53 3.27 -5.48
N MET A 197 15.31 3.25 -4.93
CA MET A 197 15.03 2.50 -3.71
C MET A 197 14.85 1.01 -4.01
N SER A 198 15.42 0.12 -3.19
CA SER A 198 15.15 -1.32 -3.31
C SER A 198 13.72 -1.65 -2.86
N LEU A 199 13.12 -2.74 -3.37
CA LEU A 199 11.80 -3.20 -2.92
C LEU A 199 11.78 -3.48 -1.41
N LYS A 200 12.84 -4.07 -0.86
CA LYS A 200 12.97 -4.30 0.59
C LYS A 200 12.83 -2.98 1.35
N ARG A 201 13.58 -1.95 0.95
CA ARG A 201 13.53 -0.64 1.61
C ARG A 201 12.16 0.03 1.43
N ALA A 202 11.56 -0.05 0.24
CA ALA A 202 10.21 0.46 0.00
C ALA A 202 9.18 -0.18 0.94
N ARG A 203 9.28 -1.49 1.20
CA ARG A 203 8.40 -2.21 2.15
C ARG A 203 8.60 -1.76 3.60
N GLU A 204 9.84 -1.51 4.00
CA GLU A 204 10.16 -0.98 5.34
C GLU A 204 9.58 0.43 5.53
N GLU A 205 9.81 1.34 4.58
CA GLU A 205 9.25 2.70 4.63
C GLU A 205 7.73 2.71 4.54
N LEU A 206 7.16 1.83 3.71
CA LEU A 206 5.71 1.68 3.64
C LEU A 206 5.13 1.19 4.97
N SER A 207 5.80 0.24 5.64
CA SER A 207 5.37 -0.23 6.95
C SER A 207 5.39 0.90 7.98
N ALA A 208 6.48 1.66 8.05
CA ALA A 208 6.59 2.82 8.94
C ALA A 208 5.52 3.88 8.64
N TRP A 209 5.31 4.21 7.36
CA TRP A 209 4.26 5.14 6.94
C TRP A 209 2.88 4.67 7.37
N ARG A 210 2.59 3.36 7.26
CA ARG A 210 1.30 2.80 7.67
C ARG A 210 1.05 2.86 9.17
N GLU A 211 2.09 2.72 9.99
CA GLU A 211 1.96 2.94 11.43
C GLU A 211 1.62 4.41 11.74
N ARG A 212 2.27 5.36 11.05
CA ARG A 212 1.93 6.79 11.15
C ARG A 212 0.52 7.12 10.62
N LEU A 213 0.04 6.42 9.59
CA LEU A 213 -1.36 6.54 9.13
C LEU A 213 -2.34 6.09 10.21
N ARG A 214 -2.02 5.03 10.97
CA ARG A 214 -2.88 4.59 12.09
C ARG A 214 -2.97 5.64 13.20
N LEU A 215 -1.93 6.42 13.44
CA LEU A 215 -2.02 7.56 14.36
C LEU A 215 -3.10 8.55 13.92
N ILE A 216 -3.26 8.83 12.63
CA ILE A 216 -4.37 9.68 12.12
C ILE A 216 -5.72 9.03 12.38
N GLU A 217 -5.83 7.71 12.20
CA GLU A 217 -7.08 7.01 12.44
C GLU A 217 -7.54 7.11 13.89
N TRP A 218 -6.62 7.17 14.85
CA TRP A 218 -6.93 7.29 16.27
C TRP A 218 -7.02 8.73 16.75
N LEU A 219 -5.99 9.54 16.50
CA LEU A 219 -5.90 10.93 16.97
C LEU A 219 -6.81 11.87 16.14
N GLY A 220 -7.21 11.48 14.93
CA GLY A 220 -8.04 12.33 14.08
C GLY A 220 -7.38 13.68 13.83
N LEU A 221 -8.03 14.75 14.32
CA LEU A 221 -7.50 16.12 14.26
C LEU A 221 -6.70 16.52 15.52
N GLY A 222 -6.64 15.65 16.53
CA GLY A 222 -5.95 15.86 17.80
C GLY A 222 -6.87 15.69 19.01
N ILE A 223 -6.24 15.63 20.18
CA ILE A 223 -6.87 15.60 21.51
C ILE A 223 -7.04 17.04 21.99
N GLU A 224 -8.28 17.46 22.26
CA GLU A 224 -8.57 18.83 22.74
C GLU A 224 -8.30 18.99 24.24
N SER A 225 -8.79 18.04 25.02
CA SER A 225 -8.70 18.05 26.48
C SER A 225 -7.88 16.84 26.92
N PRO A 226 -6.56 16.98 27.14
CA PRO A 226 -5.75 15.90 27.68
C PRO A 226 -6.20 15.56 29.11
N TRP A 227 -5.97 14.30 29.50
CA TRP A 227 -6.32 13.80 30.83
C TRP A 227 -5.66 14.62 31.94
N LEU A 228 -4.35 14.85 31.82
CA LEU A 228 -3.57 15.61 32.78
C LEU A 228 -3.16 16.94 32.17
N ALA A 229 -3.03 17.95 33.03
CA ALA A 229 -2.61 19.26 32.61
C ALA A 229 -1.11 19.24 32.27
N ASP A 230 -0.75 20.00 31.23
CA ASP A 230 0.64 20.42 31.05
C ASP A 230 1.12 21.11 32.34
N GLY A 231 2.40 21.03 32.64
CA GLY A 231 2.90 21.63 33.88
C GLY A 231 4.41 21.59 33.98
N THR A 232 4.91 22.03 35.13
CA THR A 232 6.35 22.01 35.42
C THR A 232 6.60 21.36 36.77
N ALA A 233 7.72 20.65 36.89
CA ALA A 233 8.17 20.10 38.16
C ALA A 233 9.70 19.95 38.15
N SER A 234 10.36 20.39 39.22
CA SER A 234 11.80 20.26 39.41
C SER A 234 12.64 20.78 38.21
N GLY A 235 12.18 21.86 37.57
CA GLY A 235 12.86 22.46 36.41
C GLY A 235 12.67 21.73 35.07
N PHE A 236 11.71 20.81 34.99
CA PHE A 236 11.28 20.15 33.76
C PHE A 236 9.86 20.54 33.37
N ASP A 237 9.62 20.66 32.07
CA ASP A 237 8.29 20.91 31.50
C ASP A 237 7.67 19.60 31.03
N PHE A 238 6.39 19.40 31.32
CA PHE A 238 5.57 18.27 30.91
C PHE A 238 4.52 18.78 29.92
N VAL A 239 4.60 18.32 28.67
CA VAL A 239 3.76 18.80 27.57
C VAL A 239 3.05 17.64 26.92
N ALA A 240 1.72 17.64 26.94
CA ALA A 240 0.91 16.57 26.34
C ALA A 240 1.14 16.46 24.83
N LEU A 241 1.32 15.23 24.34
CA LEU A 241 1.29 14.94 22.91
C LEU A 241 -0.16 14.78 22.47
N ARG A 242 -0.66 15.72 21.65
CA ARG A 242 -2.10 15.80 21.31
C ARG A 242 -2.39 15.46 19.87
N THR A 243 -1.44 15.68 18.98
CA THR A 243 -1.61 15.55 17.53
C THR A 243 -0.64 14.53 16.95
N VAL A 244 -0.95 14.02 15.75
CA VAL A 244 -0.03 13.13 15.01
C VAL A 244 1.35 13.78 14.81
N HIS A 245 1.38 15.10 14.60
CA HIS A 245 2.62 15.84 14.48
C HIS A 245 3.44 15.81 15.77
N ASP A 246 2.79 15.92 16.94
CA ASP A 246 3.49 15.86 18.23
C ASP A 246 4.18 14.51 18.42
N PHE A 247 3.47 13.41 18.12
CA PHE A 247 4.03 12.05 18.22
C PHE A 247 5.21 11.84 17.25
N ILE A 248 5.10 12.30 16.01
CA ILE A 248 6.18 12.18 15.02
C ILE A 248 7.39 13.04 15.42
N ALA A 249 7.17 14.31 15.78
CA ALA A 249 8.25 15.23 16.17
C ALA A 249 8.96 14.77 17.45
N GLU A 250 8.22 14.17 18.39
CA GLU A 250 8.80 13.61 19.60
C GLU A 250 9.59 12.32 19.30
N SER A 251 9.06 11.44 18.44
CA SER A 251 9.72 10.22 17.97
C SER A 251 11.05 10.53 17.28
N GLU A 252 11.07 11.54 16.41
CA GLU A 252 12.28 11.97 15.70
C GLU A 252 13.31 12.59 16.63
N ALA A 253 12.89 13.44 17.57
CA ALA A 253 13.81 14.10 18.49
C ALA A 253 14.43 13.14 19.53
N LEU A 254 13.69 12.10 19.93
CA LEU A 254 14.16 11.11 20.91
C LEU A 254 14.61 9.79 20.28
N ASP A 255 14.55 9.66 18.95
CA ASP A 255 14.89 8.43 18.23
C ASP A 255 14.20 7.20 18.85
N ASN A 256 12.88 7.32 19.07
CA ASN A 256 12.06 6.35 19.81
C ASN A 256 10.85 5.86 18.97
N CYS A 257 10.06 4.92 19.52
CA CYS A 257 8.99 4.26 18.78
C CYS A 257 7.60 4.93 18.88
N LEU A 258 7.53 6.21 19.28
CA LEU A 258 6.23 6.89 19.45
C LEU A 258 5.44 7.03 18.14
N ASP A 259 6.09 7.01 16.99
CA ASP A 259 5.41 7.03 15.70
C ASP A 259 4.70 5.70 15.34
N GLN A 260 4.86 4.67 16.18
CA GLN A 260 4.20 3.36 16.11
C GLN A 260 3.17 3.14 17.24
N TYR A 261 2.88 4.17 18.04
CA TYR A 261 2.11 4.05 19.28
C TYR A 261 0.58 3.93 19.12
N ALA A 262 0.12 3.74 17.88
CA ALA A 262 -1.29 3.77 17.52
C ALA A 262 -2.14 2.75 18.28
N ASP A 263 -1.63 1.53 18.50
CA ASP A 263 -2.38 0.45 19.14
C ASP A 263 -2.59 0.70 20.63
N GLN A 264 -1.65 1.36 21.30
CA GLN A 264 -1.79 1.74 22.71
C GLN A 264 -2.76 2.90 22.88
N LEU A 265 -2.77 3.87 21.97
CA LEU A 265 -3.73 4.97 21.95
C LEU A 265 -5.17 4.50 21.71
N ASN A 266 -5.35 3.42 20.95
CA ASN A 266 -6.67 2.81 20.72
C ASN A 266 -7.36 2.39 22.03
N SER A 267 -6.61 2.03 23.06
CA SER A 267 -7.20 1.67 24.35
C SER A 267 -7.97 2.83 25.00
N GLY A 268 -7.68 4.08 24.60
CA GLY A 268 -8.34 5.29 25.11
C GLY A 268 -8.00 5.63 26.58
N VAL A 269 -7.12 4.84 27.20
CA VAL A 269 -6.80 4.91 28.63
C VAL A 269 -5.38 5.35 28.90
N THR A 270 -4.68 5.86 27.88
CA THR A 270 -3.30 6.32 28.00
C THR A 270 -3.15 7.76 27.48
N ALA A 271 -2.29 8.51 28.17
CA ALA A 271 -1.88 9.85 27.77
C ALA A 271 -0.35 9.91 27.76
N VAL A 272 0.23 10.50 26.72
CA VAL A 272 1.67 10.59 26.54
C VAL A 272 2.10 12.06 26.64
N PHE A 273 3.17 12.30 27.40
CA PHE A 273 3.75 13.62 27.60
C PHE A 273 5.21 13.63 27.20
N SER A 274 5.61 14.70 26.52
CA SER A 274 7.01 15.10 26.33
C SER A 274 7.52 15.70 27.64
N ILE A 275 8.70 15.27 28.08
CA ILE A 275 9.43 15.88 29.20
C ILE A 275 10.59 16.67 28.62
N ARG A 276 10.64 17.96 28.95
CA ARG A 276 11.61 18.91 28.40
C ARG A 276 12.40 19.59 29.50
N LYS A 277 13.63 19.98 29.17
CA LYS A 277 14.47 20.87 29.99
C LYS A 277 14.79 22.09 29.14
N GLY A 278 14.02 23.15 29.32
CA GLY A 278 13.97 24.26 28.38
C GLY A 278 13.53 23.78 26.99
N ALA A 279 14.26 24.17 25.94
CA ALA A 279 13.93 23.75 24.57
C ALA A 279 14.23 22.27 24.26
N ARG A 280 14.98 21.57 25.11
CA ARG A 280 15.45 20.21 24.82
C ARG A 280 14.45 19.17 25.32
N ARG A 281 13.96 18.31 24.42
CA ARG A 281 13.24 17.06 24.76
C ARG A 281 14.21 16.06 25.38
N VAL A 282 13.90 15.53 26.55
CA VAL A 282 14.80 14.63 27.31
C VAL A 282 14.20 13.26 27.58
N ALA A 283 12.87 13.15 27.66
CA ALA A 283 12.17 11.90 27.89
C ALA A 283 10.71 12.01 27.45
N CYS A 284 10.01 10.88 27.42
CA CYS A 284 8.55 10.82 27.39
C CYS A 284 8.04 9.96 28.53
N VAL A 285 6.88 10.35 29.05
CA VAL A 285 6.13 9.56 30.01
C VAL A 285 4.80 9.17 29.41
N GLU A 286 4.45 7.90 29.57
CA GLU A 286 3.09 7.42 29.36
C GLU A 286 2.43 7.25 30.72
N ILE A 287 1.26 7.87 30.85
CA ILE A 287 0.38 7.73 31.99
C ILE A 287 -0.82 6.90 31.55
N GLY A 288 -1.15 5.88 32.34
CA GLY A 288 -2.28 4.99 32.12
C GLY A 288 -3.06 4.79 33.42
N LEU A 289 -4.16 4.05 33.37
CA LEU A 289 -4.96 3.74 34.56
C LEU A 289 -4.27 2.68 35.42
N HIS A 290 -4.36 2.82 36.75
CA HIS A 290 -3.93 1.79 37.70
C HIS A 290 -4.80 0.54 37.53
N GLU A 291 -4.17 -0.66 37.59
CA GLU A 291 -4.87 -1.92 37.32
C GLU A 291 -5.96 -2.25 38.35
N GLU A 292 -5.71 -1.90 39.61
CA GLU A 292 -6.62 -2.18 40.72
C GLU A 292 -7.58 -1.01 41.01
N GLU A 293 -7.17 0.22 40.65
CA GLU A 293 -7.88 1.45 40.98
C GLU A 293 -8.05 2.28 39.71
N ALA A 294 -9.05 1.93 38.89
CA ALA A 294 -9.21 2.44 37.53
C ALA A 294 -9.43 3.96 37.41
N THR A 295 -9.56 4.68 38.53
CA THR A 295 -9.64 6.15 38.59
C THR A 295 -8.28 6.82 38.86
N MET A 296 -7.26 6.05 39.22
CA MET A 296 -5.94 6.57 39.59
C MET A 296 -4.96 6.50 38.42
N PRO A 297 -4.23 7.59 38.09
CA PRO A 297 -3.13 7.53 37.15
C PRO A 297 -1.96 6.73 37.69
N THR A 298 -1.31 6.00 36.80
CA THR A 298 -0.01 5.37 37.05
C THR A 298 0.95 5.63 35.90
N ILE A 299 2.24 5.67 36.20
CA ILE A 299 3.30 5.74 35.20
C ILE A 299 3.43 4.35 34.57
N VAL A 300 2.92 4.19 33.33
CA VAL A 300 3.05 2.94 32.57
C VAL A 300 4.50 2.77 32.12
N GLN A 301 5.09 3.85 31.61
CA GLN A 301 6.51 3.87 31.26
C GLN A 301 7.07 5.29 31.25
N LEU A 302 8.38 5.37 31.48
CA LEU A 302 9.16 6.59 31.42
C LEU A 302 10.47 6.28 30.67
N ARG A 303 10.64 6.88 29.49
CA ARG A 303 11.69 6.53 28.53
C ARG A 303 12.42 7.76 28.03
N GLY A 304 13.76 7.69 28.03
CA GLY A 304 14.63 8.70 27.45
C GLY A 304 14.93 8.43 25.98
N LEU A 305 15.95 9.13 25.48
CA LEU A 305 16.53 8.94 24.15
C LEU A 305 16.73 7.44 23.81
N ARG A 306 16.29 7.00 22.64
CA ARG A 306 16.36 5.60 22.16
C ARG A 306 15.73 4.58 23.11
N ASN A 307 14.61 4.95 23.75
CA ASN A 307 13.91 4.12 24.74
C ASN A 307 14.77 3.72 25.96
N ARG A 308 15.85 4.44 26.25
CA ARG A 308 16.73 4.16 27.40
C ARG A 308 16.04 4.52 28.72
N ARG A 309 16.57 3.97 29.81
CA ARG A 309 16.16 4.37 31.17
C ARG A 309 16.55 5.83 31.41
N VAL A 310 15.70 6.55 32.10
CA VAL A 310 15.96 7.94 32.50
C VAL A 310 16.70 8.00 33.85
N PRO A 311 17.45 9.07 34.12
CA PRO A 311 18.06 9.29 35.44
C PRO A 311 17.02 9.53 36.55
N PRO A 312 17.37 9.33 37.84
CA PRO A 312 16.46 9.49 38.98
C PRO A 312 15.80 10.87 39.09
N GLU A 313 16.50 11.93 38.69
CA GLU A 313 15.96 13.30 38.68
C GLU A 313 14.69 13.44 37.82
N ILE A 314 14.60 12.73 36.68
CA ILE A 314 13.41 12.74 35.82
C ILE A 314 12.28 11.91 36.45
N TRP A 315 12.61 10.83 37.17
CA TRP A 315 11.60 10.09 37.96
C TRP A 315 11.00 10.97 39.05
N GLN A 316 11.84 11.66 39.82
CA GLN A 316 11.40 12.57 40.88
C GLN A 316 10.55 13.71 40.31
N ALA A 317 10.97 14.32 39.20
CA ALA A 317 10.19 15.34 38.50
C ALA A 317 8.82 14.79 38.05
N THR A 318 8.78 13.59 37.47
CA THR A 318 7.53 12.97 37.00
C THR A 318 6.57 12.70 38.14
N PHE A 319 7.05 12.15 39.27
CA PHE A 319 6.22 11.93 40.45
C PHE A 319 5.73 13.25 41.05
N GLY A 320 6.58 14.27 41.12
CA GLY A 320 6.20 15.60 41.61
C GLY A 320 5.14 16.26 40.73
N TRP A 321 5.31 16.20 39.40
CA TRP A 321 4.31 16.69 38.45
C TRP A 321 2.99 15.94 38.57
N LEU A 322 3.04 14.60 38.65
CA LEU A 322 1.84 13.77 38.75
C LEU A 322 1.10 13.99 40.08
N GLY A 323 1.83 14.14 41.19
CA GLY A 323 1.25 14.44 42.51
C GLY A 323 0.62 15.84 42.60
N GLY A 324 1.02 16.77 41.73
CA GLY A 324 0.40 18.09 41.60
C GLY A 324 -0.85 18.12 40.72
N GLN A 325 -1.23 17.00 40.10
CA GLN A 325 -2.41 16.95 39.23
C GLN A 325 -3.70 16.93 40.04
N ARG A 326 -4.73 17.60 39.52
CA ARG A 326 -6.09 17.45 40.03
C ARG A 326 -6.70 16.18 39.45
N LEU A 327 -6.85 15.16 40.27
CA LEU A 327 -7.42 13.88 39.86
C LEU A 327 -8.95 13.96 39.86
N GLU A 328 -9.55 13.94 38.68
CA GLU A 328 -10.99 13.72 38.51
C GLU A 328 -11.24 12.26 38.07
N PRO A 329 -12.35 11.63 38.50
CA PRO A 329 -12.73 10.31 38.01
C PRO A 329 -12.78 10.27 36.48
N LEU A 330 -12.08 9.32 35.90
CA LEU A 330 -11.91 9.26 34.45
C LEU A 330 -13.03 8.48 33.82
N SER A 331 -13.75 9.13 32.90
CA SER A 331 -14.58 8.41 31.95
C SER A 331 -13.68 7.84 30.83
N PRO A 332 -13.75 6.53 30.55
CA PRO A 332 -13.04 5.89 29.44
C PRO A 332 -13.36 6.51 28.06
N GLU A 333 -14.52 7.17 27.94
CA GLU A 333 -15.01 7.72 26.68
C GLU A 333 -14.53 9.15 26.38
N ARG A 334 -13.99 9.87 27.38
CA ARG A 334 -13.71 11.32 27.28
C ARG A 334 -12.58 11.70 26.32
N HIS A 335 -11.66 10.80 25.99
CA HIS A 335 -10.35 11.20 25.45
C HIS A 335 -10.09 10.70 24.03
N ALA A 336 -10.93 9.81 23.52
CA ALA A 336 -10.83 9.37 22.15
C ALA A 336 -11.48 10.45 21.25
N PRO A 337 -10.79 10.97 20.21
CA PRO A 337 -11.34 12.01 19.35
C PRO A 337 -12.72 11.61 18.83
N ALA A 338 -13.66 12.56 18.80
CA ALA A 338 -15.01 12.30 18.31
C ALA A 338 -14.98 11.64 16.93
N GLN A 339 -15.85 10.64 16.72
CA GLN A 339 -15.90 9.87 15.46
C GLN A 339 -15.94 10.77 14.21
N VAL A 340 -16.70 11.88 14.28
CA VAL A 340 -16.79 12.89 13.23
C VAL A 340 -15.42 13.47 12.85
N ARG A 341 -14.56 13.77 13.84
CA ARG A 341 -13.22 14.31 13.59
C ARG A 341 -12.29 13.29 12.96
N ARG A 342 -12.41 12.00 13.32
CA ARG A 342 -11.64 10.92 12.68
C ARG A 342 -12.05 10.76 11.21
N ILE A 343 -13.36 10.84 10.92
CA ILE A 343 -13.87 10.83 9.54
C ILE A 343 -13.32 12.04 8.76
N GLN A 344 -13.32 13.23 9.35
CA GLN A 344 -12.76 14.42 8.72
C GLN A 344 -11.25 14.28 8.45
N ALA A 345 -10.48 13.75 9.41
CA ALA A 345 -9.04 13.52 9.24
C ALA A 345 -8.75 12.52 8.12
N ARG A 346 -9.51 11.43 8.04
CA ARG A 346 -9.43 10.44 6.95
C ARG A 346 -9.78 11.05 5.60
N ARG A 347 -10.79 11.91 5.52
CA ARG A 347 -11.14 12.65 4.29
C ARG A 347 -10.01 13.60 3.87
N LYS A 348 -9.42 14.34 4.81
CA LYS A 348 -8.26 15.21 4.52
C LYS A 348 -7.03 14.43 4.04
N LEU A 349 -6.81 13.24 4.60
CA LEU A 349 -5.71 12.35 4.21
C LEU A 349 -5.93 11.75 2.82
N TRP A 350 -7.03 11.04 2.63
CA TRP A 350 -7.26 10.22 1.43
C TRP A 350 -7.94 10.96 0.29
N GLY A 351 -8.62 12.08 0.56
CA GLY A 351 -9.36 12.85 -0.45
C GLY A 351 -8.56 13.18 -1.70
N PRO A 352 -7.34 13.76 -1.59
CA PRO A 352 -6.51 14.07 -2.76
C PRO A 352 -6.14 12.84 -3.59
N TYR A 353 -5.83 11.71 -2.95
CA TYR A 353 -5.45 10.49 -3.66
C TYR A 353 -6.67 9.81 -4.31
N LEU A 354 -7.83 9.82 -3.63
CA LEU A 354 -9.09 9.32 -4.19
C LEU A 354 -9.55 10.17 -5.39
N ALA A 355 -9.35 11.49 -5.33
CA ALA A 355 -9.61 12.37 -6.47
C ALA A 355 -8.68 12.05 -7.65
N PHE A 356 -7.40 11.75 -7.38
CA PHE A 356 -6.46 11.31 -8.41
C PHE A 356 -6.83 9.96 -9.03
N LEU A 357 -7.31 9.00 -8.22
CA LEU A 357 -7.78 7.71 -8.72
C LEU A 357 -9.14 7.79 -9.44
N SER A 358 -9.81 8.94 -9.42
CA SER A 358 -11.18 9.04 -9.89
C SER A 358 -11.31 8.67 -11.37
N GLY A 359 -12.29 7.81 -11.69
CA GLY A 359 -12.49 7.30 -13.04
C GLY A 359 -11.56 6.14 -13.43
N THR A 360 -10.61 5.77 -12.58
CA THR A 360 -9.82 4.54 -12.75
C THR A 360 -10.55 3.35 -12.12
N ARG A 361 -10.25 2.14 -12.59
CA ARG A 361 -10.73 0.89 -11.98
C ARG A 361 -10.23 0.65 -10.55
N HIS A 362 -9.29 1.46 -10.07
CA HIS A 362 -8.64 1.29 -8.76
C HIS A 362 -9.27 2.13 -7.65
N GLU A 363 -10.15 3.08 -7.99
CA GLU A 363 -10.82 3.92 -7.00
C GLU A 363 -11.63 3.09 -5.98
N HIS A 364 -12.56 2.26 -6.45
CA HIS A 364 -13.42 1.46 -5.58
C HIS A 364 -12.66 0.41 -4.77
N PRO A 365 -11.74 -0.40 -5.35
CA PRO A 365 -10.90 -1.29 -4.58
C PRO A 365 -10.12 -0.55 -3.49
N PHE A 366 -9.52 0.60 -3.80
CA PHE A 366 -8.77 1.37 -2.81
C PHE A 366 -9.66 1.88 -1.66
N ARG A 367 -10.86 2.41 -1.99
CA ARG A 367 -11.86 2.81 -0.98
C ARG A 367 -12.23 1.66 -0.04
N HIS A 368 -12.36 0.44 -0.58
CA HIS A 368 -12.64 -0.75 0.23
C HIS A 368 -11.48 -1.10 1.17
N VAL A 369 -10.24 -1.04 0.69
CA VAL A 369 -9.03 -1.34 1.47
C VAL A 369 -8.91 -0.39 2.67
N ILE A 370 -9.12 0.91 2.47
CA ILE A 370 -9.07 1.90 3.57
C ILE A 370 -10.29 1.81 4.51
N SER A 371 -11.42 1.27 4.04
CA SER A 371 -12.64 1.09 4.85
C SER A 371 -12.61 -0.16 5.71
N LYS A 372 -12.16 -1.32 5.18
CA LYS A 372 -12.06 -2.60 5.89
C LYS A 372 -11.24 -2.52 7.18
N ARG A 373 -10.23 -1.67 7.22
CA ARG A 373 -9.38 -1.47 8.41
C ARG A 373 -10.04 -0.66 9.52
N SER A 374 -11.16 0.00 9.23
CA SER A 374 -12.04 0.63 10.22
C SER A 374 -12.88 -0.37 11.00
N GLY A 375 -12.97 -1.62 10.50
CA GLY A 375 -13.60 -2.75 11.17
C GLY A 375 -12.70 -3.24 12.30
N VAL A 376 -12.88 -2.64 13.46
CA VAL A 376 -12.28 -3.00 14.75
C VAL A 376 -12.29 -4.53 14.93
N ARG A 377 -11.10 -5.15 14.99
CA ARG A 377 -10.93 -6.44 15.66
C ARG A 377 -11.24 -6.20 17.14
N ARG A 378 -12.49 -6.39 17.50
CA ARG A 378 -12.98 -6.37 18.88
C ARG A 378 -12.56 -7.68 19.57
N THR A 379 -11.28 -8.01 19.51
CA THR A 379 -10.67 -9.04 20.34
C THR A 379 -10.04 -8.34 21.52
N VAL A 380 -10.88 -8.02 22.51
CA VAL A 380 -10.42 -7.90 23.90
C VAL A 380 -9.95 -9.30 24.31
N ARG A 381 -8.74 -9.67 23.89
CA ARG A 381 -7.97 -10.65 24.65
C ARG A 381 -7.27 -9.84 25.72
N ARG A 382 -7.82 -9.87 26.94
CA ARG A 382 -7.06 -9.64 28.18
C ARG A 382 -5.80 -10.50 28.09
N ARG A 383 -4.69 -9.94 27.60
CA ARG A 383 -3.37 -10.51 27.82
C ARG A 383 -2.98 -10.04 29.21
N ALA A 384 -3.04 -10.96 30.16
CA ALA A 384 -2.30 -10.79 31.41
C ALA A 384 -0.84 -10.48 31.06
N PRO A 385 -0.18 -9.55 31.76
CA PRO A 385 1.22 -9.25 31.51
C PRO A 385 2.04 -10.53 31.71
N THR A 386 2.83 -10.86 30.70
CA THR A 386 3.82 -11.92 30.76
C THR A 386 4.75 -11.61 31.92
N ARG A 387 4.64 -12.37 33.02
CA ARG A 387 5.64 -12.40 34.09
C ARG A 387 7.00 -12.68 33.43
N LEU A 388 7.84 -11.66 33.34
CA LEU A 388 9.27 -11.85 33.23
C LEU A 388 9.67 -12.72 34.42
N GLN A 389 10.12 -13.93 34.12
CA GLN A 389 10.59 -14.91 35.10
C GLN A 389 11.65 -14.24 35.99
N ALA A 390 11.31 -14.10 37.27
CA ALA A 390 12.31 -13.87 38.31
C ALA A 390 13.16 -15.14 38.43
N ALA A 391 14.48 -14.97 38.44
CA ALA A 391 15.43 -16.03 38.73
C ALA A 391 15.09 -16.71 40.09
N PRO A 392 15.33 -18.02 40.23
CA PRO A 392 15.00 -18.73 41.46
C PRO A 392 15.85 -18.22 42.63
N ARG A 393 15.16 -17.81 43.70
CA ARG A 393 15.77 -17.60 45.02
C ARG A 393 16.26 -18.96 45.52
N LEU A 394 17.56 -19.06 45.79
CA LEU A 394 18.14 -20.13 46.59
C LEU A 394 17.60 -20.00 48.02
N GLU A 395 16.63 -20.83 48.38
CA GLU A 395 16.23 -21.03 49.77
C GLU A 395 17.37 -21.76 50.50
N ARG A 396 18.05 -21.01 51.39
CA ARG A 396 18.92 -21.59 52.41
C ARG A 396 18.03 -22.33 53.40
N THR A 397 18.10 -23.65 53.37
CA THR A 397 17.56 -24.54 54.38
C THR A 397 18.29 -24.27 55.72
N MET A 398 17.61 -23.69 56.69
CA MET A 398 18.08 -23.68 58.08
C MET A 398 17.78 -25.05 58.69
N VAL A 399 18.84 -25.77 59.04
CA VAL A 399 18.81 -26.97 59.88
C VAL A 399 18.57 -26.53 61.33
N PRO A 400 17.62 -27.13 62.08
CA PRO A 400 17.51 -26.87 63.51
C PRO A 400 18.58 -27.66 64.27
N ALA A 401 19.43 -26.94 65.01
CA ALA A 401 20.38 -27.55 65.93
C ALA A 401 19.63 -28.10 67.15
N ARG A 402 19.80 -29.40 67.41
CA ARG A 402 19.51 -30.03 68.69
C ARG A 402 20.61 -29.64 69.69
N ARG A 403 20.25 -28.91 70.74
CA ARG A 403 20.42 -29.28 72.16
C ARG A 403 19.95 -28.15 73.06
#